data_AF-A0A524LP38-F1
#
_entry.id   AF-A0A524LP38-F1
#
_cell.length_a   1.000
_cell.length_b   1.000
_cell.length_c   1.000
_cell.angle_alpha   90.00
_cell.angle_beta   90.00
_cell.angle_gamma   90.00
#
_symmetry.space_group_name_H-M   'P 1'
#
loop_
_entity.id
_entity.type
_entity.pdbx_description
1 polymer ?
#
loop_
_entity_poly.entity_id
_entity_poly.type
_entity_poly.pdbx_seq_one_letter_code
_entity_poly.pdbx_strand_id
1 'polypeptide(L)'
;MDKSEENREYMEEASESQRRNLLVVAWAAVLLTSNLAIIFWRELGPGEPVWWPWVHVIGLIVILASTLIVKYLRPLREFVGILLTIFLLGYGAGWNFGLIPYIRETTFWITWTGTLTPLVSAVMVHVLRLVPAFVVLLLLLVIGLRRADFFLIKGDIGAPVEPSRIIGMKESDPWTKTGSIFAVIITIVTIVLLLGSWEAPPGPLPNLLLVIPVAMVIATMNAFNEEFTLRAAPLSVLWERIGKKQALLLT
;
A
#
# COMPACT_ATOMS: atom_id res chain seq x y z
N MET A 1 -19.97 -10.16 -22.69
CA MET A 1 -20.49 -9.81 -21.36
C MET A 1 -19.35 -9.11 -20.63
N ASP A 2 -19.56 -7.88 -20.19
CA ASP A 2 -18.54 -7.18 -19.41
C ASP A 2 -18.33 -7.89 -18.07
N LYS A 3 -17.08 -8.10 -17.67
CA LYS A 3 -16.71 -8.73 -16.39
C LYS A 3 -17.16 -7.89 -15.20
N SER A 4 -17.49 -6.61 -15.44
CA SER A 4 -18.15 -5.73 -14.47
C SER A 4 -19.64 -6.08 -14.30
N GLU A 5 -20.34 -6.43 -15.39
CA GLU A 5 -21.78 -6.75 -15.44
C GLU A 5 -22.10 -8.09 -14.80
N GLU A 6 -21.39 -9.17 -15.18
CA GLU A 6 -21.56 -10.52 -14.59
C GLU A 6 -21.48 -10.46 -13.06
N ASN A 7 -20.62 -9.59 -12.59
CA ASN A 7 -20.10 -9.54 -11.24
C ASN A 7 -20.91 -8.52 -10.40
N ARG A 8 -21.70 -7.64 -11.06
CA ARG A 8 -22.80 -6.85 -10.48
C ARG A 8 -24.06 -7.70 -10.32
N GLU A 9 -24.43 -8.47 -11.34
CA GLU A 9 -25.61 -9.34 -11.32
C GLU A 9 -25.51 -10.37 -10.17
N TYR A 10 -24.32 -10.98 -9.98
CA TYR A 10 -24.06 -11.85 -8.83
C TYR A 10 -24.18 -11.17 -7.46
N MET A 11 -23.96 -9.86 -7.36
CA MET A 11 -24.02 -9.13 -6.09
C MET A 11 -25.44 -8.68 -5.75
N GLU A 12 -26.29 -8.44 -6.74
CA GLU A 12 -27.72 -8.17 -6.54
C GLU A 12 -28.48 -9.42 -6.10
N GLU A 13 -28.03 -10.61 -6.49
CA GLU A 13 -28.59 -11.90 -6.05
C GLU A 13 -27.98 -12.45 -4.74
N ALA A 14 -26.91 -11.86 -4.23
CA ALA A 14 -26.19 -12.40 -3.07
C ALA A 14 -26.99 -12.21 -1.77
N SER A 15 -27.17 -13.30 -1.02
CA SER A 15 -27.83 -13.22 0.29
C SER A 15 -26.99 -12.37 1.26
N GLU A 16 -27.65 -11.74 2.24
CA GLU A 16 -26.97 -10.94 3.28
C GLU A 16 -25.83 -11.72 3.97
N SER A 17 -26.02 -13.03 4.15
CA SER A 17 -25.00 -13.92 4.70
C SER A 17 -23.77 -14.07 3.79
N GLN A 18 -23.95 -14.12 2.47
CA GLN A 18 -22.83 -14.21 1.52
C GLN A 18 -22.02 -12.93 1.51
N ARG A 19 -22.69 -11.76 1.54
CA ARG A 19 -22.03 -10.46 1.63
C ARG A 19 -21.23 -10.32 2.94
N ARG A 20 -21.79 -10.78 4.07
CA ARG A 20 -21.07 -10.83 5.34
C ARG A 20 -19.83 -11.71 5.26
N ASN A 21 -19.93 -12.88 4.65
CA ASN A 21 -18.79 -13.80 4.50
C ASN A 21 -17.69 -13.20 3.61
N LEU A 22 -18.06 -12.52 2.51
CA LEU A 22 -17.12 -11.78 1.67
C LEU A 22 -16.35 -10.72 2.47
N LEU A 23 -17.07 -9.94 3.29
CA LEU A 23 -16.45 -8.94 4.16
C LEU A 23 -15.48 -9.57 5.16
N VAL A 24 -15.88 -10.65 5.83
CA VAL A 24 -15.03 -11.34 6.80
C VAL A 24 -13.75 -11.85 6.14
N VAL A 25 -13.84 -12.43 4.94
CA VAL A 25 -12.67 -12.92 4.21
C VAL A 25 -11.77 -11.79 3.75
N ALA A 26 -12.33 -10.68 3.27
CA ALA A 26 -11.55 -9.49 2.88
C ALA A 26 -10.79 -8.88 4.08
N TRP A 27 -11.47 -8.73 5.24
CA TRP A 27 -10.84 -8.28 6.47
C TRP A 27 -9.78 -9.25 6.97
N ALA A 28 -10.02 -10.57 6.90
CA ALA A 28 -9.03 -11.57 7.27
C ALA A 28 -7.79 -11.45 6.39
N ALA A 29 -7.94 -11.26 5.07
CA ALA A 29 -6.81 -11.09 4.17
C ALA A 29 -5.97 -9.85 4.50
N VAL A 30 -6.61 -8.70 4.78
CA VAL A 30 -5.91 -7.46 5.16
C VAL A 30 -5.22 -7.59 6.51
N LEU A 31 -5.90 -8.13 7.52
CA LEU A 31 -5.32 -8.35 8.85
C LEU A 31 -4.16 -9.34 8.80
N LEU A 32 -4.25 -10.38 7.96
CA LEU A 32 -3.15 -11.30 7.70
C LEU A 32 -1.96 -10.61 7.04
N THR A 33 -2.13 -9.53 6.29
CA THR A 33 -1.00 -8.76 5.71
C THR A 33 -0.56 -7.59 6.59
N SER A 34 -1.26 -7.37 7.71
CA SER A 34 -1.04 -6.21 8.57
C SER A 34 0.18 -6.38 9.45
N ASN A 35 0.80 -5.24 9.73
CA ASN A 35 1.95 -5.15 10.62
C ASN A 35 1.63 -5.31 12.10
N LEU A 36 0.34 -5.24 12.45
CA LEU A 36 -0.11 -5.14 13.82
C LEU A 36 0.47 -6.25 14.70
N ALA A 37 0.45 -7.48 14.22
CA ALA A 37 0.96 -8.63 14.97
C ALA A 37 2.49 -8.60 15.12
N ILE A 38 3.25 -8.15 14.11
CA ILE A 38 4.70 -8.00 14.24
C ILE A 38 5.05 -6.92 15.26
N ILE A 39 4.32 -5.79 15.25
CA ILE A 39 4.56 -4.71 16.21
C ILE A 39 4.46 -5.26 17.63
N PHE A 40 3.45 -6.08 17.93
CA PHE A 40 3.37 -6.76 19.23
C PHE A 40 4.57 -7.67 19.52
N TRP A 41 5.06 -8.42 18.53
CA TRP A 41 6.25 -9.27 18.71
C TRP A 41 7.53 -8.47 18.95
N ARG A 42 7.71 -7.33 18.28
CA ARG A 42 8.90 -6.48 18.39
C ARG A 42 8.90 -5.64 19.67
N GLU A 43 7.75 -5.12 20.07
CA GLU A 43 7.64 -4.21 21.22
C GLU A 43 7.38 -4.93 22.55
N LEU A 44 6.61 -6.03 22.53
CA LEU A 44 6.24 -6.76 23.76
C LEU A 44 6.83 -8.18 23.85
N GLY A 45 7.33 -8.72 22.74
CA GLY A 45 7.86 -10.07 22.66
C GLY A 45 9.39 -10.14 22.64
N PRO A 46 9.97 -11.35 22.54
CA PRO A 46 11.41 -11.55 22.44
C PRO A 46 11.99 -11.24 21.04
N GLY A 47 11.19 -10.66 20.14
CA GLY A 47 11.53 -10.45 18.73
C GLY A 47 10.61 -11.20 17.76
N GLU A 48 10.82 -10.98 16.47
CA GLU A 48 10.00 -11.54 15.39
C GLU A 48 10.33 -13.04 15.15
N PRO A 49 9.35 -13.95 15.23
CA PRO A 49 9.57 -15.36 14.94
C PRO A 49 9.91 -15.59 13.46
N VAL A 50 10.95 -16.38 13.19
CA VAL A 50 11.40 -16.72 11.80
C VAL A 50 10.30 -17.39 10.96
N TRP A 51 9.36 -18.08 11.62
CA TRP A 51 8.26 -18.74 10.94
C TRP A 51 7.07 -17.83 10.62
N TRP A 52 7.03 -16.62 11.18
CA TRP A 52 5.89 -15.70 11.08
C TRP A 52 5.54 -15.32 9.64
N PRO A 53 6.50 -15.01 8.74
CA PRO A 53 6.19 -14.73 7.33
C PRO A 53 5.47 -15.90 6.63
N TRP A 54 5.76 -17.15 6.98
CA TRP A 54 5.10 -18.31 6.38
C TRP A 54 3.62 -18.38 6.72
N VAL A 55 3.20 -17.91 7.90
CA VAL A 55 1.77 -17.82 8.26
C VAL A 55 1.04 -16.87 7.31
N HIS A 56 1.67 -15.77 6.92
CA HIS A 56 1.11 -14.76 6.03
C HIS A 56 0.98 -15.35 4.62
N VAL A 57 2.06 -15.92 4.10
CA VAL A 57 2.10 -16.53 2.77
C VAL A 57 1.10 -17.67 2.67
N ILE A 58 1.13 -18.64 3.59
CA ILE A 58 0.25 -19.80 3.58
C ILE A 58 -1.20 -19.35 3.75
N GLY A 59 -1.48 -18.42 4.68
CA GLY A 59 -2.81 -17.89 4.90
C GLY A 59 -3.40 -17.24 3.65
N LEU A 60 -2.63 -16.38 2.97
CA LEU A 60 -3.06 -15.76 1.72
C LEU A 60 -3.21 -16.76 0.57
N ILE A 61 -2.33 -17.75 0.46
CA ILE A 61 -2.45 -18.84 -0.54
C ILE A 61 -3.74 -19.64 -0.29
N VAL A 62 -4.06 -19.98 0.96
CA VAL A 62 -5.28 -20.71 1.30
C VAL A 62 -6.53 -19.88 0.97
N ILE A 63 -6.53 -18.59 1.28
CA ILE A 63 -7.64 -17.69 0.90
C ILE A 63 -7.76 -17.61 -0.62
N LEU A 64 -6.64 -17.41 -1.33
CA LEU A 64 -6.61 -17.34 -2.79
C LEU A 64 -7.13 -18.64 -3.43
N ALA A 65 -6.65 -19.79 -2.99
CA ALA A 65 -7.13 -21.10 -3.43
C ALA A 65 -8.63 -21.29 -3.15
N SER A 66 -9.11 -20.81 -2.00
CA SER A 66 -10.54 -20.81 -1.67
C SER A 66 -11.36 -19.99 -2.66
N THR A 67 -10.84 -18.87 -3.18
CA THR A 67 -11.54 -18.10 -4.24
C THR A 67 -11.69 -18.86 -5.56
N LEU A 68 -10.85 -19.87 -5.82
CA LEU A 68 -10.95 -20.71 -7.02
C LEU A 68 -12.02 -21.80 -6.87
N ILE A 69 -12.13 -22.35 -5.67
CA ILE A 69 -13.02 -23.48 -5.36
C ILE A 69 -14.43 -22.97 -5.03
N VAL A 70 -14.53 -21.92 -4.24
CA VAL A 70 -15.79 -21.43 -3.67
C VAL A 70 -16.34 -20.29 -4.53
N LYS A 71 -17.44 -20.55 -5.25
CA LYS A 71 -18.01 -19.61 -6.23
C LYS A 71 -18.27 -18.21 -5.67
N TYR A 72 -18.83 -18.10 -4.47
CA TYR A 72 -19.16 -16.79 -3.89
C TYR A 72 -17.93 -15.97 -3.48
N LEU A 73 -16.74 -16.58 -3.33
CA LEU A 73 -15.49 -15.89 -2.98
C LEU A 73 -14.69 -15.41 -4.21
N ARG A 74 -15.07 -15.84 -5.42
CA ARG A 74 -14.41 -15.43 -6.67
C ARG A 74 -14.21 -13.92 -6.82
N PRO A 75 -15.13 -13.03 -6.39
CA PRO A 75 -14.93 -11.60 -6.50
C PRO A 75 -13.74 -11.04 -5.73
N LEU A 76 -13.19 -11.77 -4.74
CA LEU A 76 -12.01 -11.35 -3.97
C LEU A 76 -10.70 -11.83 -4.57
N ARG A 77 -10.73 -12.62 -5.65
CA ARG A 77 -9.53 -13.24 -6.21
C ARG A 77 -8.48 -12.22 -6.61
N GLU A 78 -8.88 -11.17 -7.35
CA GLU A 78 -7.94 -10.13 -7.77
C GLU A 78 -7.37 -9.38 -6.56
N PHE A 79 -8.21 -9.04 -5.58
CA PHE A 79 -7.79 -8.36 -4.35
C PHE A 79 -6.76 -9.17 -3.55
N VAL A 80 -7.04 -10.44 -3.29
CA VAL A 80 -6.13 -11.33 -2.55
C VAL A 80 -4.85 -11.59 -3.34
N GLY A 81 -4.93 -11.67 -4.67
CA GLY A 81 -3.76 -11.77 -5.54
C GLY A 81 -2.85 -10.55 -5.47
N ILE A 82 -3.42 -9.34 -5.42
CA ILE A 82 -2.66 -8.10 -5.22
C ILE A 82 -1.97 -8.12 -3.84
N LEU A 83 -2.70 -8.43 -2.77
CA LEU A 83 -2.14 -8.50 -1.41
C LEU A 83 -0.99 -9.52 -1.31
N LEU A 84 -1.18 -10.72 -1.88
CA LEU A 84 -0.15 -11.75 -1.91
C LEU A 84 1.09 -11.27 -2.70
N THR A 85 0.88 -10.60 -3.83
CA THR A 85 1.98 -10.04 -4.64
C THR A 85 2.77 -9.00 -3.85
N ILE A 86 2.08 -8.06 -3.20
CA ILE A 86 2.68 -7.02 -2.36
C ILE A 86 3.51 -7.65 -1.24
N PHE A 87 2.94 -8.64 -0.56
CA PHE A 87 3.58 -9.34 0.54
C PHE A 87 4.84 -10.10 0.09
N LEU A 88 4.75 -10.88 -0.99
CA LEU A 88 5.89 -11.66 -1.51
C LEU A 88 7.04 -10.78 -2.01
N LEU A 89 6.74 -9.57 -2.48
CA LEU A 89 7.77 -8.60 -2.84
C LEU A 89 8.41 -7.93 -1.61
N GLY A 90 7.86 -8.14 -0.40
CA GLY A 90 8.36 -7.52 0.83
C GLY A 90 8.05 -6.03 0.88
N TYR A 91 6.90 -5.63 0.32
CA TYR A 91 6.46 -4.23 0.33
C TYR A 91 5.43 -3.98 1.42
N GLY A 92 5.57 -2.82 2.06
CA GLY A 92 4.83 -2.47 3.28
C GLY A 92 5.50 -3.07 4.51
N ALA A 93 5.22 -2.47 5.66
CA ALA A 93 5.38 -3.12 6.96
C ALA A 93 6.80 -3.42 7.52
N GLY A 94 7.88 -3.19 6.78
CA GLY A 94 9.24 -3.34 7.34
C GLY A 94 9.59 -4.80 7.66
N TRP A 95 9.08 -5.71 6.82
CA TRP A 95 9.44 -7.12 6.80
C TRP A 95 10.90 -7.30 6.37
N ASN A 96 11.59 -8.26 6.98
CA ASN A 96 12.88 -8.78 6.50
C ASN A 96 12.69 -9.93 5.50
N PHE A 97 11.46 -10.13 5.01
CA PHE A 97 11.08 -11.21 4.10
C PHE A 97 10.58 -10.63 2.76
N GLY A 98 10.83 -11.37 1.69
CA GLY A 98 10.35 -11.06 0.34
C GLY A 98 11.47 -10.71 -0.63
N LEU A 99 11.11 -10.49 -1.89
CA LEU A 99 12.08 -10.27 -2.96
C LEU A 99 12.95 -9.03 -2.72
N ILE A 100 12.38 -7.91 -2.25
CA ILE A 100 13.11 -6.66 -2.08
C ILE A 100 14.12 -6.74 -0.92
N PRO A 101 13.76 -7.20 0.29
CA PRO A 101 14.76 -7.46 1.34
C PRO A 101 15.84 -8.43 0.88
N TYR A 102 15.47 -9.52 0.20
CA TYR A 102 16.43 -10.50 -0.33
C TYR A 102 17.46 -9.86 -1.28
N ILE A 103 17.00 -9.05 -2.25
CA ILE A 103 17.90 -8.33 -3.16
C ILE A 103 18.86 -7.43 -2.37
N ARG A 104 18.35 -6.69 -1.38
CA ARG A 104 19.13 -5.75 -0.57
C ARG A 104 20.21 -6.43 0.28
N GLU A 105 20.02 -7.69 0.63
CA GLU A 105 20.97 -8.50 1.40
C GLU A 105 22.02 -9.19 0.54
N THR A 106 21.87 -9.20 -0.79
CA THR A 106 22.87 -9.79 -1.68
C THR A 106 24.20 -9.03 -1.61
N THR A 107 25.32 -9.77 -1.66
CA THR A 107 26.66 -9.17 -1.74
C THR A 107 26.79 -8.22 -2.91
N PHE A 108 26.19 -8.56 -4.07
CA PHE A 108 26.16 -7.69 -5.24
C PHE A 108 25.54 -6.32 -4.93
N TRP A 109 24.34 -6.29 -4.33
CA TRP A 109 23.65 -5.04 -4.01
C TRP A 109 24.45 -4.20 -3.01
N ILE A 110 24.94 -4.83 -1.93
CA ILE A 110 25.70 -4.16 -0.87
C ILE A 110 26.98 -3.55 -1.45
N THR A 111 27.76 -4.33 -2.20
CA THR A 111 29.01 -3.86 -2.80
C THR A 111 28.75 -2.76 -3.82
N TRP A 112 27.77 -2.93 -4.72
CA TRP A 112 27.44 -1.94 -5.75
C TRP A 112 26.96 -0.63 -5.13
N THR A 113 25.99 -0.66 -4.20
CA THR A 113 25.50 0.56 -3.54
C THR A 113 26.55 1.25 -2.67
N GLY A 114 27.51 0.50 -2.14
CA GLY A 114 28.67 1.03 -1.42
C GLY A 114 29.68 1.80 -2.29
N THR A 115 29.65 1.61 -3.62
CA THR A 115 30.46 2.41 -4.56
C THR A 115 29.81 3.74 -4.95
N LEU A 116 28.53 3.93 -4.64
CA LEU A 116 27.76 5.12 -4.99
C LEU A 116 27.89 6.19 -3.91
N THR A 117 27.67 7.45 -4.30
CA THR A 117 27.51 8.52 -3.29
C THR A 117 26.26 8.27 -2.45
N PRO A 118 26.20 8.71 -1.18
CA PRO A 118 25.04 8.47 -0.31
C PRO A 118 23.71 8.91 -0.92
N LEU A 119 23.74 10.04 -1.65
CA LEU A 119 22.56 10.60 -2.30
C LEU A 119 22.05 9.70 -3.43
N VAL A 120 22.95 9.21 -4.29
CA VAL A 120 22.60 8.30 -5.39
C VAL A 120 22.16 6.95 -4.85
N SER A 121 22.87 6.43 -3.83
CA SER A 121 22.51 5.19 -3.15
C SER A 121 21.09 5.26 -2.56
N ALA A 122 20.73 6.36 -1.90
CA ALA A 122 19.38 6.58 -1.39
C ALA A 122 18.32 6.52 -2.50
N VAL A 123 18.57 7.21 -3.63
CA VAL A 123 17.66 7.16 -4.79
C VAL A 123 17.52 5.72 -5.30
N MET A 124 18.61 4.97 -5.44
CA MET A 124 18.56 3.58 -5.93
C MET A 124 17.76 2.66 -5.01
N VAL A 125 17.83 2.86 -3.69
CA VAL A 125 16.98 2.12 -2.74
C VAL A 125 15.49 2.43 -2.98
N HIS A 126 15.13 3.70 -3.23
CA HIS A 126 13.74 4.06 -3.52
C HIS A 126 13.28 3.60 -4.91
N VAL A 127 14.16 3.57 -5.89
CA VAL A 127 13.89 2.97 -7.21
C VAL A 127 13.59 1.48 -7.07
N LEU A 128 14.38 0.74 -6.30
CA LEU A 128 14.10 -0.67 -6.01
C LEU A 128 12.73 -0.84 -5.33
N ARG A 129 12.36 0.06 -4.42
CA ARG A 129 11.04 0.05 -3.78
C ARG A 129 9.86 0.35 -4.73
N LEU A 130 10.10 0.82 -5.97
CA LEU A 130 9.06 0.95 -7.00
C LEU A 130 8.66 -0.37 -7.66
N VAL A 131 9.48 -1.42 -7.54
CA VAL A 131 9.22 -2.73 -8.17
C VAL A 131 7.82 -3.28 -7.80
N PRO A 132 7.37 -3.27 -6.55
CA PRO A 132 6.00 -3.65 -6.17
C PRO A 132 4.91 -2.91 -6.93
N ALA A 133 5.00 -1.58 -7.02
CA ALA A 133 4.05 -0.79 -7.78
C ALA A 133 4.05 -1.19 -9.26
N PHE A 134 5.22 -1.38 -9.88
CA PHE A 134 5.29 -1.82 -11.28
C PHE A 134 4.73 -3.24 -11.49
N VAL A 135 5.01 -4.19 -10.59
CA VAL A 135 4.47 -5.55 -10.70
C VAL A 135 2.95 -5.55 -10.53
N VAL A 136 2.42 -4.82 -9.55
CA VAL A 136 0.97 -4.67 -9.36
C VAL A 136 0.33 -3.97 -10.56
N LEU A 137 0.95 -2.90 -11.08
CA LEU A 137 0.49 -2.25 -12.31
C LEU A 137 0.38 -3.24 -13.47
N LEU A 138 1.42 -4.05 -13.70
CA LEU A 138 1.41 -5.07 -14.74
C LEU A 138 0.32 -6.13 -14.50
N LEU A 139 0.15 -6.57 -13.25
CA LEU A 139 -0.93 -7.49 -12.87
C LEU A 139 -2.31 -6.92 -13.26
N LEU A 140 -2.58 -5.66 -12.90
CA LEU A 140 -3.85 -4.99 -13.22
C LEU A 140 -4.08 -4.87 -14.73
N LEU A 141 -3.02 -4.56 -15.49
CA LEU A 141 -3.10 -4.51 -16.96
C LEU A 141 -3.37 -5.90 -17.56
N VAL A 142 -2.72 -6.95 -17.04
CA VAL A 142 -2.90 -8.34 -17.51
C VAL A 142 -4.30 -8.87 -17.23
N ILE A 143 -4.93 -8.47 -16.11
CA ILE A 143 -6.33 -8.84 -15.83
C ILE A 143 -7.36 -8.02 -16.65
N GLY A 144 -6.88 -7.08 -17.47
CA GLY A 144 -7.69 -6.31 -18.42
C GLY A 144 -8.14 -4.93 -17.92
N LEU A 145 -7.66 -4.47 -16.76
CA LEU A 145 -7.97 -3.11 -16.30
C LEU A 145 -7.15 -2.08 -17.08
N ARG A 146 -7.76 -0.93 -17.32
CA ARG A 146 -7.12 0.24 -17.92
C ARG A 146 -6.64 1.17 -16.82
N ARG A 147 -5.73 2.09 -17.18
CA ARG A 147 -5.17 3.09 -16.26
C ARG A 147 -6.23 3.87 -15.47
N ALA A 148 -7.37 4.16 -16.10
CA ALA A 148 -8.48 4.86 -15.46
C ALA A 148 -9.18 4.02 -14.38
N ASP A 149 -9.25 2.70 -14.56
CA ASP A 149 -9.99 1.80 -13.67
C ASP A 149 -9.28 1.65 -12.30
N PHE A 150 -7.97 1.88 -12.26
CA PHE A 150 -7.15 1.88 -11.04
C PHE A 150 -6.58 3.27 -10.69
N PHE A 151 -7.28 4.33 -11.11
CA PHE A 151 -7.00 5.71 -10.71
C PHE A 151 -5.63 6.26 -11.13
N LEU A 152 -4.97 5.66 -12.12
CA LEU A 152 -3.74 6.19 -12.72
C LEU A 152 -4.06 7.20 -13.84
N ILE A 153 -4.81 8.22 -13.46
CA ILE A 153 -5.19 9.37 -14.28
C ILE A 153 -5.05 10.65 -13.46
N LYS A 154 -5.06 11.81 -14.12
CA LYS A 154 -5.06 13.09 -13.41
C LYS A 154 -6.35 13.22 -12.60
N GLY A 155 -6.23 13.31 -11.28
CA GLY A 155 -7.35 13.59 -10.40
C GLY A 155 -7.83 15.04 -10.49
N ASP A 156 -9.07 15.27 -10.08
CA ASP A 156 -9.63 16.61 -9.93
C ASP A 156 -9.37 17.14 -8.51
N ILE A 157 -8.44 18.09 -8.40
CA ILE A 157 -8.09 18.73 -7.11
C ILE A 157 -9.22 19.64 -6.59
N GLY A 158 -10.14 20.06 -7.46
CA GLY A 158 -11.32 20.83 -7.08
C GLY A 158 -12.46 19.96 -6.57
N ALA A 159 -12.33 18.64 -6.63
CA ALA A 159 -13.39 17.73 -6.22
C ALA A 159 -13.75 17.94 -4.74
N PRO A 160 -15.04 17.95 -4.40
CA PRO A 160 -15.51 18.11 -3.02
C PRO A 160 -15.11 16.91 -2.15
N VAL A 161 -14.62 17.18 -0.94
CA VAL A 161 -14.43 16.17 0.11
C VAL A 161 -15.76 15.93 0.80
N GLU A 162 -16.15 14.66 0.97
CA GLU A 162 -17.38 14.32 1.68
C GLU A 162 -17.29 14.72 3.17
N PRO A 163 -18.35 15.32 3.74
CA PRO A 163 -18.41 15.64 5.16
C PRO A 163 -18.09 14.42 6.02
N SER A 164 -17.22 14.60 7.02
CA SER A 164 -16.77 13.51 7.86
C SER A 164 -16.77 13.92 9.33
N ARG A 165 -17.52 13.15 10.12
CA ARG A 165 -17.62 13.34 11.57
C ARG A 165 -16.28 13.11 12.28
N ILE A 166 -15.42 12.24 11.74
CA ILE A 166 -14.13 11.86 12.35
C ILE A 166 -13.19 13.06 12.41
N ILE A 167 -13.20 13.89 11.36
CA ILE A 167 -12.34 15.08 11.23
C ILE A 167 -13.08 16.38 11.58
N GLY A 168 -14.30 16.28 12.12
CA GLY A 168 -15.12 17.44 12.48
C GLY A 168 -15.58 18.29 11.28
N MET A 169 -15.51 17.76 10.06
CA MET A 169 -15.85 18.50 8.84
C MET A 169 -17.35 18.43 8.58
N LYS A 170 -18.03 19.57 8.73
CA LYS A 170 -19.50 19.69 8.60
C LYS A 170 -19.94 19.95 7.16
N GLU A 171 -19.13 20.68 6.40
CA GLU A 171 -19.42 21.12 5.04
C GLU A 171 -18.46 20.48 4.05
N SER A 172 -18.85 20.44 2.78
CA SER A 172 -18.00 19.91 1.73
C SER A 172 -17.07 20.99 1.21
N ASP A 173 -15.78 20.83 1.46
CA ASP A 173 -14.71 21.71 0.98
C ASP A 173 -13.96 21.04 -0.19
N PRO A 174 -13.38 21.80 -1.13
CA PRO A 174 -12.57 21.24 -2.20
C PRO A 174 -11.28 20.60 -1.66
N TRP A 175 -10.79 19.54 -2.32
CA TRP A 175 -9.54 18.86 -1.98
C TRP A 175 -8.33 19.80 -1.93
N THR A 176 -8.31 20.87 -2.73
CA THR A 176 -7.25 21.89 -2.67
C THR A 176 -7.13 22.52 -1.28
N LYS A 177 -8.24 22.83 -0.61
CA LYS A 177 -8.25 23.43 0.73
C LYS A 177 -7.94 22.38 1.79
N THR A 178 -8.75 21.32 1.84
CA THR A 178 -8.64 20.26 2.85
C THR A 178 -7.30 19.57 2.78
N GLY A 179 -6.86 19.17 1.58
CA GLY A 179 -5.57 18.53 1.36
C GLY A 179 -4.38 19.42 1.73
N SER A 180 -4.44 20.73 1.44
CA SER A 180 -3.36 21.66 1.84
C SER A 180 -3.25 21.80 3.35
N ILE A 181 -4.38 21.85 4.08
CA ILE A 181 -4.38 21.88 5.55
C ILE A 181 -3.72 20.62 6.11
N PHE A 182 -4.10 19.44 5.61
CA PHE A 182 -3.47 18.18 6.02
C PHE A 182 -1.98 18.15 5.68
N ALA A 183 -1.59 18.60 4.48
CA ALA A 183 -0.19 18.65 4.08
C ALA A 183 0.64 19.52 5.03
N VAL A 184 0.14 20.71 5.41
CA VAL A 184 0.82 21.59 6.36
C VAL A 184 0.92 20.94 7.74
N ILE A 185 -0.17 20.40 8.27
CA ILE A 185 -0.18 19.77 9.60
C ILE A 185 0.80 18.58 9.64
N ILE A 186 0.71 17.67 8.66
CA ILE A 186 1.58 16.48 8.58
C ILE A 186 3.04 16.91 8.42
N THR A 187 3.33 17.94 7.61
CA THR A 187 4.69 18.46 7.45
C THR A 187 5.24 19.00 8.76
N ILE A 188 4.48 19.83 9.49
CA ILE A 188 4.91 20.39 10.77
C ILE A 188 5.16 19.28 11.79
N VAL A 189 4.22 18.34 11.94
CA VAL A 189 4.37 17.21 12.87
C VAL A 189 5.59 16.38 12.51
N THR A 190 5.79 16.09 11.23
CA THR A 190 6.95 15.32 10.75
C THR A 190 8.26 16.06 11.04
N ILE A 191 8.32 17.38 10.80
CA ILE A 191 9.50 18.20 11.13
C ILE A 191 9.79 18.14 12.63
N VAL A 192 8.79 18.31 13.49
CA VAL A 192 8.97 18.26 14.95
C VAL A 192 9.52 16.90 15.39
N LEU A 193 8.98 15.80 14.87
CA LEU A 193 9.46 14.44 15.18
C LEU A 193 10.89 14.20 14.68
N LEU A 194 11.20 14.67 13.46
CA LEU A 194 12.55 14.54 12.89
C LEU A 194 13.57 15.38 13.67
N LEU A 195 13.22 16.60 14.07
CA LEU A 195 14.09 17.43 14.90
C LEU A 195 14.29 16.85 16.30
N GLY A 196 13.27 16.22 16.88
CA GLY A 196 13.37 15.54 18.17
C GLY A 196 14.26 14.29 18.15
N SER A 197 14.49 13.71 16.97
CA SER A 197 15.36 12.55 16.75
C SER A 197 16.64 12.90 15.99
N TRP A 198 16.90 14.19 15.78
CA TRP A 198 18.02 14.63 14.96
C TRP A 198 19.33 14.53 15.74
N GLU A 199 20.19 13.62 15.33
CA GLU A 199 21.60 13.61 15.70
C GLU A 199 22.39 14.43 14.67
N ALA A 200 23.05 15.49 15.12
CA ALA A 200 23.85 16.34 14.23
C ALA A 200 24.96 15.49 13.58
N PRO A 201 25.03 15.45 12.24
CA PRO A 201 26.04 14.65 11.57
C PRO A 201 27.45 15.18 11.92
N PRO A 202 28.43 14.30 12.15
CA PRO A 202 29.81 14.72 12.33
C PRO A 202 30.37 15.20 10.97
N GLY A 203 30.17 16.47 10.63
CA GLY A 203 30.67 17.04 9.38
C GLY A 203 29.95 18.32 8.93
N PRO A 204 30.39 18.92 7.82
CA PRO A 204 29.73 20.08 7.23
C PRO A 204 28.32 19.71 6.75
N LEU A 205 27.39 20.66 6.90
CA LEU A 205 26.04 20.49 6.36
C LEU A 205 26.11 20.25 4.84
N PRO A 206 25.33 19.29 4.31
CA PRO A 206 25.30 19.06 2.88
C PRO A 206 24.71 20.29 2.16
N ASN A 207 25.08 20.47 0.89
CA ASN A 207 24.55 21.55 0.07
C ASN A 207 23.04 21.36 -0.13
N LEU A 208 22.24 22.17 0.57
CA LEU A 208 20.78 22.09 0.56
C LEU A 208 20.19 22.25 -0.85
N LEU A 209 20.82 23.04 -1.73
CA LEU A 209 20.38 23.21 -3.11
C LEU A 209 20.41 21.91 -3.91
N LEU A 210 21.32 20.98 -3.56
CA LEU A 210 21.41 19.67 -4.19
C LEU A 210 20.51 18.63 -3.51
N VAL A 211 20.36 18.72 -2.18
CA VAL A 211 19.60 17.73 -1.39
C VAL A 211 18.09 17.89 -1.58
N ILE A 212 17.58 19.13 -1.61
CA ILE A 212 16.13 19.39 -1.69
C ILE A 212 15.48 18.73 -2.93
N PRO A 213 16.02 18.90 -4.17
CA PRO A 213 15.43 18.25 -5.34
C PRO A 213 15.41 16.72 -5.23
N VAL A 214 16.47 16.12 -4.69
CA VAL A 214 16.53 14.66 -4.51
C VAL A 214 15.55 14.18 -3.44
N ALA A 215 15.43 14.91 -2.33
CA ALA A 215 14.44 14.62 -1.31
C ALA A 215 13.01 14.68 -1.86
N MET A 216 12.70 15.65 -2.73
CA MET A 216 11.40 15.74 -3.42
C MET A 216 11.14 14.53 -4.34
N VAL A 217 12.15 14.09 -5.09
CA VAL A 217 12.05 12.89 -5.93
C VAL A 217 11.77 11.65 -5.08
N ILE A 218 12.53 11.46 -4.01
CA ILE A 218 12.35 10.34 -3.07
C ILE A 218 10.96 10.36 -2.43
N ALA A 219 10.51 11.54 -1.96
CA ALA A 219 9.20 11.70 -1.36
C ALA A 219 8.08 11.37 -2.37
N THR A 220 8.24 11.78 -3.62
CA THR A 220 7.28 11.49 -4.69
C THR A 220 7.25 10.00 -5.02
N MET A 221 8.39 9.33 -5.10
CA MET A 221 8.47 7.87 -5.27
C MET A 221 7.80 7.13 -4.11
N ASN A 222 8.00 7.60 -2.88
CA ASN A 222 7.39 6.99 -1.70
C ASN A 222 5.87 7.18 -1.70
N ALA A 223 5.41 8.41 -1.92
CA ALA A 223 3.98 8.73 -2.01
C ALA A 223 3.28 7.95 -3.12
N PHE A 224 3.90 7.87 -4.31
CA PHE A 224 3.38 7.06 -5.40
C PHE A 224 3.29 5.59 -5.01
N ASN A 225 4.34 5.02 -4.44
CA ASN A 225 4.36 3.62 -4.04
C ASN A 225 3.27 3.29 -3.01
N GLU A 226 3.13 4.10 -1.96
CA GLU A 226 2.15 3.87 -0.90
C GLU A 226 0.72 4.04 -1.44
N GLU A 227 0.44 5.17 -2.09
CA GLU A 227 -0.91 5.47 -2.60
C GLU A 227 -1.31 4.49 -3.71
N PHE A 228 -0.41 4.17 -4.65
CA PHE A 228 -0.75 3.25 -5.73
C PHE A 228 -0.89 1.81 -5.24
N THR A 229 0.14 1.31 -4.53
CA THR A 229 0.26 -0.12 -4.21
C THR A 229 -0.68 -0.53 -3.08
N LEU A 230 -0.82 0.31 -2.05
CA LEU A 230 -1.62 -0.05 -0.86
C LEU A 230 -3.07 0.42 -0.97
N ARG A 231 -3.34 1.48 -1.74
CA ARG A 231 -4.66 2.09 -1.81
C ARG A 231 -5.33 1.96 -3.17
N ALA A 232 -4.83 2.63 -4.21
CA ALA A 232 -5.50 2.71 -5.50
C ALA A 232 -5.70 1.34 -6.16
N ALA A 233 -4.64 0.52 -6.21
CA ALA A 233 -4.71 -0.81 -6.82
C ALA A 233 -5.66 -1.76 -6.06
N PRO A 234 -5.55 -1.95 -4.73
CA PRO A 234 -6.51 -2.79 -4.01
C PRO A 234 -7.94 -2.23 -4.05
N LEU A 235 -8.11 -0.91 -3.96
CA LEU A 235 -9.42 -0.27 -4.01
C LEU A 235 -10.13 -0.54 -5.35
N SER A 236 -9.39 -0.47 -6.47
CA SER A 236 -9.93 -0.64 -7.82
C SER A 236 -10.67 -1.96 -8.04
N VAL A 237 -10.24 -3.03 -7.39
CA VAL A 237 -10.83 -4.37 -7.51
C VAL A 237 -11.84 -4.69 -6.41
N LEU A 238 -11.91 -3.85 -5.37
CA LEU A 238 -12.66 -4.14 -4.14
C LEU A 238 -13.94 -3.31 -4.02
N TRP A 239 -13.93 -2.04 -4.44
CA TRP A 239 -14.98 -1.08 -4.08
C TRP A 239 -16.37 -1.45 -4.60
N GLU A 240 -16.48 -1.99 -5.82
CA GLU A 240 -17.74 -2.47 -6.39
C GLU A 240 -18.23 -3.77 -5.74
N ARG A 241 -17.33 -4.55 -5.11
CA ARG A 241 -17.62 -5.90 -4.59
C ARG A 241 -18.09 -5.91 -3.15
N ILE A 242 -17.60 -5.00 -2.32
CA ILE A 242 -17.96 -4.98 -0.89
C ILE A 242 -18.59 -3.65 -0.45
N GLY A 243 -18.64 -2.68 -1.37
CA GLY A 243 -19.17 -1.34 -1.17
C GLY A 243 -18.11 -0.34 -0.71
N LYS A 244 -18.31 0.92 -1.10
CA LYS A 244 -17.40 2.06 -0.89
C LYS A 244 -16.83 2.14 0.53
N LYS A 245 -17.69 2.12 1.56
CA LYS A 245 -17.28 2.32 2.95
C LYS A 245 -16.33 1.22 3.44
N GLN A 246 -16.61 -0.04 3.11
CA GLN A 246 -15.79 -1.17 3.56
C GLN A 246 -14.48 -1.23 2.79
N ALA A 247 -14.52 -0.96 1.48
CA ALA A 247 -13.31 -0.91 0.67
C ALA A 247 -12.36 0.19 1.14
N LEU A 248 -12.86 1.41 1.42
CA LEU A 248 -12.05 2.51 1.97
C LEU A 248 -11.49 2.25 3.38
N LEU A 249 -12.06 1.33 4.16
CA LEU A 249 -11.52 0.95 5.47
C LEU A 249 -10.43 -0.13 5.37
N LEU A 250 -10.43 -0.91 4.29
CA LEU A 250 -9.51 -2.02 4.05
C LEU A 250 -8.25 -1.59 3.28
N THR A 251 -8.25 -0.41 2.69
CA THR A 251 -7.18 0.13 1.83
C THR A 251 -6.73 1.49 2.33
#